data_AF-A0A327WXH2-F1
#
_entry.id   AF-A0A327WXH2-F1
#
_cell.length_a   1.000
_cell.length_b   1.000
_cell.length_c   1.000
_cell.angle_alpha   90.00
_cell.angle_beta   90.00
_cell.angle_gamma   90.00
#
_symmetry.space_group_name_H-M   'P 1'
#
loop_
_entity.id
_entity.type
_entity.pdbx_description
1 polymer ?
#
loop_
_entity_poly.entity_id
_entity_poly.type
_entity_poly.pdbx_seq_one_letter_code
_entity_poly.pdbx_strand_id
1 'polypeptide(L)'
;MTNKTQAPVKSKPAEASLAEYMEKLGRISGEKKTAGILRWMGVSSSSYSNWVRRGTIPYKTLVNVLLERNISLNWFFAPYSRLQVPVITSEQTQEKAQTYRGQLQQAKENSAGFMQAYADCESLLQRYGVAQTTANMQILLDMHLRVNEGVVNREDVLEHLAQTLLNIQNGQAQSR
;
A
#
# COMPACT_ATOMS: atom_id res chain seq x y z
N MET A 1 -6.33 -7.81 60.92
CA MET A 1 -6.45 -7.89 59.45
C MET A 1 -6.43 -6.47 58.90
N THR A 2 -5.31 -6.04 58.32
CA THR A 2 -5.16 -4.67 57.78
C THR A 2 -5.43 -4.69 56.27
N ASN A 3 -6.50 -4.01 55.87
CA ASN A 3 -6.93 -3.90 54.48
C ASN A 3 -6.02 -2.91 53.74
N LYS A 4 -5.22 -3.40 52.78
CA LYS A 4 -4.38 -2.56 51.93
C LYS A 4 -5.23 -2.00 50.79
N THR A 5 -5.56 -0.71 50.87
CA THR A 5 -6.14 0.06 49.77
C THR A 5 -5.25 -0.05 48.52
N GLN A 6 -5.72 -0.76 47.50
CA GLN A 6 -5.09 -0.75 46.19
C GLN A 6 -5.30 0.63 45.56
N ALA A 7 -4.21 1.38 45.36
CA ALA A 7 -4.24 2.59 44.57
C ALA A 7 -4.53 2.24 43.09
N PRO A 8 -5.37 3.02 42.38
CA PRO A 8 -5.66 2.74 40.98
C PRO A 8 -4.41 2.98 40.14
N VAL A 9 -3.91 1.91 39.52
CA VAL A 9 -2.85 1.97 38.51
C VAL A 9 -3.40 2.71 37.29
N LYS A 10 -3.15 4.01 37.21
CA LYS A 10 -3.34 4.78 35.98
C LYS A 10 -2.30 4.28 34.97
N SER A 11 -2.71 3.38 34.09
CA SER A 11 -1.92 2.97 32.94
C SER A 11 -1.76 4.18 31.99
N LYS A 12 -0.68 4.93 32.17
CA LYS A 12 -0.20 5.91 31.18
C LYS A 12 0.05 5.11 29.88
N PRO A 13 -0.50 5.49 28.72
CA PRO A 13 -0.11 4.85 27.47
C PRO A 13 1.40 4.99 27.34
N ALA A 14 2.12 3.87 27.25
CA ALA A 14 3.56 3.87 27.15
C ALA A 14 3.95 4.53 25.82
N GLU A 15 4.46 5.75 25.90
CA GLU A 15 4.98 6.47 24.74
C GLU A 15 6.21 5.71 24.22
N ALA A 16 6.21 5.38 22.92
CA ALA A 16 7.27 4.60 22.32
C ALA A 16 8.63 5.31 22.44
N SER A 17 9.69 4.56 22.70
CA SER A 17 11.02 5.13 22.92
C SER A 17 11.68 5.59 21.62
N LEU A 18 12.70 6.45 21.72
CA LEU A 18 13.51 6.84 20.55
C LEU A 18 14.12 5.61 19.84
N ALA A 19 14.54 4.60 20.61
CA ALA A 19 15.12 3.38 20.05
C ALA A 19 14.10 2.60 19.21
N GLU A 20 12.85 2.50 19.67
CA GLU A 20 11.76 1.85 18.92
C GLU A 20 11.45 2.58 17.63
N TYR A 21 11.43 3.93 17.65
CA TYR A 21 11.26 4.71 16.42
C TYR A 21 12.42 4.54 15.45
N MET A 22 13.67 4.48 15.95
CA MET A 22 14.84 4.22 15.10
C MET A 22 14.79 2.82 14.48
N GLU A 23 14.33 1.81 15.23
CA GLU A 23 14.14 0.46 14.69
C GLU A 23 13.09 0.46 13.57
N LYS A 24 11.93 1.10 13.79
CA LYS A 24 10.90 1.26 12.76
C LYS A 24 11.45 1.97 11.52
N LEU A 25 12.21 3.05 11.71
CA LEU A 25 12.85 3.78 10.61
C LEU A 25 13.83 2.91 9.83
N GLY A 26 14.61 2.05 10.51
CA GLY A 26 15.48 1.08 9.85
C GLY A 26 14.74 0.10 8.96
N ARG A 27 13.55 -0.36 9.38
CA ARG A 27 12.69 -1.23 8.56
C ARG A 27 12.16 -0.51 7.31
N ILE A 28 11.82 0.78 7.44
CA ILE A 28 11.28 1.58 6.34
C ILE A 28 12.38 1.99 5.34
N SER A 29 13.53 2.38 5.84
CA SER A 29 14.66 2.82 4.99
C SER A 29 15.43 1.65 4.37
N GLY A 30 15.27 0.43 4.91
CA GLY A 30 16.09 -0.74 4.57
C GLY A 30 17.48 -0.71 5.23
N GLU A 31 17.76 0.28 6.07
CA GLU A 31 19.07 0.47 6.71
C GLU A 31 19.15 -0.26 8.05
N LYS A 32 20.18 -1.10 8.19
CA LYS A 32 20.45 -1.82 9.46
C LYS A 32 21.26 -1.00 10.45
N LYS A 33 22.05 -0.03 9.96
CA LYS A 33 22.98 0.77 10.77
C LYS A 33 22.38 2.13 11.06
N THR A 34 22.50 2.61 12.31
CA THR A 34 22.04 3.95 12.72
C THR A 34 22.54 5.05 11.80
N ALA A 35 23.81 5.01 11.40
CA ALA A 35 24.38 6.00 10.48
C ALA A 35 23.67 6.05 9.11
N GLY A 36 23.25 4.89 8.59
CA GLY A 36 22.46 4.80 7.36
C GLY A 36 21.07 5.40 7.55
N ILE A 37 20.41 5.07 8.66
CA ILE A 37 19.10 5.63 9.02
C ILE A 37 19.18 7.16 9.13
N LEU A 38 20.19 7.70 9.81
CA LEU A 38 20.38 9.14 9.96
C LEU A 38 20.64 9.84 8.63
N ARG A 39 21.43 9.22 7.74
CA ARG A 39 21.63 9.72 6.37
C ARG A 39 20.32 9.74 5.59
N TRP A 40 19.54 8.67 5.69
CA TRP A 40 18.21 8.59 5.08
C TRP A 40 17.27 9.66 5.66
N MET A 41 17.37 9.99 6.95
CA MET A 41 16.63 11.09 7.56
C MET A 41 17.17 12.49 7.20
N GLY A 42 18.36 12.59 6.60
CA GLY A 42 19.04 13.89 6.40
C GLY A 42 19.55 14.53 7.70
N VAL A 43 19.85 13.72 8.73
CA VAL A 43 20.21 14.17 10.07
C VAL A 43 21.67 13.84 10.39
N SER A 44 22.35 14.73 11.12
CA SER A 44 23.72 14.49 11.60
C SER A 44 23.78 13.52 12.79
N SER A 45 24.88 12.77 12.91
CA SER A 45 25.15 11.93 14.09
C SER A 45 25.16 12.73 15.40
N SER A 46 25.60 14.00 15.37
CA SER A 46 25.58 14.89 16.54
C SER A 46 24.17 15.18 17.05
N SER A 47 23.19 15.32 16.14
CA SER A 47 21.79 15.53 16.52
C SER A 47 21.23 14.31 17.21
N TYR A 48 21.51 13.11 16.68
CA TYR A 48 21.11 11.85 17.29
C TYR A 48 21.69 11.66 18.70
N SER A 49 23.00 11.88 18.88
CA SER A 49 23.63 11.80 20.20
C SER A 49 23.01 12.75 21.21
N ASN A 50 22.62 13.95 20.78
CA ASN A 50 21.91 14.91 21.64
C ASN A 50 20.52 14.41 22.06
N TRP A 51 19.77 13.79 21.16
CA TRP A 51 18.45 13.24 21.46
C TRP A 51 18.54 12.07 22.45
N VAL A 52 19.49 11.17 22.23
CA VAL A 52 19.75 10.04 23.14
C VAL A 52 20.14 10.56 24.52
N ARG A 53 21.10 11.49 24.60
CA ARG A 53 21.57 12.06 25.87
C ARG A 53 20.46 12.76 26.66
N ARG A 54 19.53 13.41 25.97
CA ARG A 54 18.41 14.13 26.61
C ARG A 54 17.17 13.27 26.83
N GLY A 55 17.14 12.05 26.31
CA GLY A 55 15.94 11.20 26.34
C GLY A 55 14.75 11.80 25.58
N THR A 56 15.01 12.60 24.54
CA THR A 56 13.96 13.35 23.82
C THR A 56 13.67 12.73 22.46
N ILE A 57 12.39 12.68 22.09
CA ILE A 57 11.94 12.21 20.77
C ILE A 57 11.82 13.43 19.84
N PRO A 58 12.50 13.44 18.67
CA PRO A 58 12.50 14.58 17.77
C PRO A 58 11.26 14.56 16.85
N TYR A 59 10.06 14.68 17.42
CA TYR A 59 8.80 14.57 16.68
C TYR A 59 8.73 15.45 15.44
N LYS A 60 9.17 16.71 15.54
CA LYS A 60 9.23 17.64 14.39
C LYS A 60 10.04 17.07 13.23
N THR A 61 11.24 16.54 13.53
CA THR A 61 12.11 15.94 12.52
C THR A 61 11.50 14.67 11.95
N LEU A 62 10.96 13.80 12.80
CA LEU A 62 10.31 12.56 12.36
C LEU A 62 9.13 12.83 11.42
N VAL A 63 8.22 13.74 11.82
CA VAL A 63 7.04 14.09 11.01
C VAL A 63 7.47 14.65 9.65
N ASN A 64 8.44 15.57 9.60
CA ASN A 64 8.90 16.14 8.34
C ASN A 64 9.49 15.07 7.41
N VAL A 65 10.36 14.20 7.92
CA VAL A 65 10.96 13.12 7.12
C VAL A 65 9.89 12.15 6.60
N LEU A 66 8.89 11.81 7.41
CA LEU A 66 7.82 10.92 7.00
C LEU A 66 6.95 11.56 5.90
N LEU A 67 6.60 12.84 6.05
CA LEU A 67 5.82 13.58 5.05
C LEU A 67 6.58 13.74 3.73
N GLU A 68 7.85 14.14 3.77
CA GLU A 68 8.71 14.27 2.58
C GLU A 68 8.83 12.96 1.80
N ARG A 69 8.68 11.82 2.49
CA ARG A 69 8.77 10.48 1.91
C ARG A 69 7.42 9.81 1.68
N ASN A 70 6.32 10.55 1.82
CA ASN A 70 4.95 10.06 1.65
C ASN A 70 4.61 8.85 2.53
N ILE A 71 5.14 8.79 3.75
CA ILE A 71 4.86 7.73 4.72
C ILE A 71 3.74 8.16 5.66
N SER A 72 2.77 7.28 5.87
CA SER A 72 1.62 7.54 6.75
C SER A 72 2.06 7.73 8.21
N LEU A 73 1.77 8.91 8.76
CA LEU A 73 2.00 9.23 10.17
C LEU A 73 1.18 8.32 11.09
N ASN A 74 -0.06 8.00 10.70
CA ASN A 74 -0.95 7.13 11.46
C ASN A 74 -0.33 5.74 11.59
N TRP A 75 0.17 5.19 10.49
CA TRP A 75 0.84 3.89 10.50
C TRP A 75 2.12 3.90 11.36
N PHE A 76 2.91 4.98 11.28
CA PHE A 76 4.18 5.05 12.00
C PHE A 76 4.02 5.19 13.52
N PHE A 77 3.20 6.16 13.95
CA PHE A 77 3.03 6.51 15.37
C PHE A 77 1.94 5.70 16.07
N ALA A 78 0.92 5.24 15.35
CA ALA A 78 -0.25 4.59 15.91
C ALA A 78 -0.70 3.36 15.08
N PRO A 79 0.18 2.38 14.79
CA PRO A 79 -0.13 1.27 13.88
C PRO A 79 -1.32 0.40 14.31
N TYR A 80 -1.59 0.34 15.61
CA TYR A 80 -2.66 -0.49 16.20
C TYR A 80 -3.83 0.32 16.75
N SER A 81 -3.81 1.64 16.55
CA SER A 81 -4.82 2.54 17.10
C SER A 81 -5.44 3.38 15.99
N ARG A 82 -6.77 3.47 15.97
CA ARG A 82 -7.46 4.41 15.09
C ARG A 82 -7.37 5.80 15.71
N LEU A 83 -6.53 6.66 15.13
CA LEU A 83 -6.50 8.07 15.48
C LEU A 83 -7.80 8.74 15.06
N GLN A 84 -8.38 9.51 15.96
CA GLN A 84 -9.54 10.34 15.64
C GLN A 84 -9.08 11.47 14.73
N VAL A 85 -9.62 11.52 13.52
CA VAL A 85 -9.40 12.64 12.61
C VAL A 85 -10.47 13.69 12.94
N PRO A 86 -10.09 14.87 13.44
CA PRO A 86 -11.06 15.91 13.75
C PRO A 86 -11.80 16.34 12.47
N VAL A 87 -13.11 16.49 12.57
CA VAL A 87 -13.93 17.02 11.49
C VAL A 87 -13.72 18.53 11.47
N ILE A 88 -12.88 19.01 10.54
CA ILE A 88 -12.71 20.45 10.31
C ILE A 88 -13.91 20.91 9.47
N THR A 89 -14.80 21.67 10.10
CA THR A 89 -16.02 22.20 9.46
C THR A 89 -15.67 23.49 8.74
N SER A 90 -14.93 23.38 7.64
CA SER A 90 -14.77 24.46 6.66
C SER A 90 -15.16 23.92 5.30
N GLU A 91 -16.02 24.62 4.58
CA GLU A 91 -16.55 24.19 3.26
C GLU A 91 -15.41 23.81 2.30
N GLN A 92 -14.34 24.61 2.25
CA GLN A 92 -13.18 24.38 1.41
C GLN A 92 -12.40 23.09 1.76
N THR A 93 -12.38 22.70 3.04
CA THR A 93 -11.70 21.46 3.47
C THR A 93 -12.59 20.25 3.21
N GLN A 94 -13.92 20.40 3.31
CA GLN A 94 -14.87 19.34 2.99
C GLN A 94 -14.85 18.99 1.52
N GLU A 95 -14.83 19.98 0.62
CA GLU A 95 -14.74 19.75 -0.83
C GLU A 95 -13.47 18.98 -1.21
N LYS A 96 -12.30 19.43 -0.75
CA LYS A 96 -11.03 18.73 -1.00
C LYS A 96 -11.00 17.32 -0.41
N ALA A 97 -11.55 17.12 0.78
CA ALA A 97 -11.62 15.81 1.42
C ALA A 97 -12.58 14.86 0.68
N GLN A 98 -13.69 15.36 0.16
CA GLN A 98 -14.63 14.61 -0.68
C GLN A 98 -13.97 14.19 -1.99
N THR A 99 -13.27 15.11 -2.66
CA THR A 99 -12.51 14.80 -3.89
C THR A 99 -11.48 13.72 -3.65
N TYR A 100 -10.67 13.84 -2.58
CA TYR A 100 -9.67 12.82 -2.24
C TYR A 100 -10.31 11.46 -1.89
N ARG A 101 -11.41 11.45 -1.14
CA ARG A 101 -12.17 10.21 -0.86
C ARG A 101 -12.73 9.59 -2.13
N GLY A 102 -13.27 10.39 -3.04
CA GLY A 102 -13.75 9.94 -4.34
C GLY A 102 -12.65 9.30 -5.17
N GLN A 103 -11.47 9.93 -5.24
CA GLN A 103 -10.29 9.39 -5.93
C GLN A 103 -9.83 8.06 -5.32
N LEU A 104 -9.77 7.95 -3.99
CA LEU A 104 -9.42 6.70 -3.31
C LEU A 104 -10.44 5.59 -3.58
N GLN A 105 -11.73 5.93 -3.59
CA GLN A 105 -12.80 4.99 -3.87
C GLN A 105 -12.72 4.50 -5.32
N GLN A 106 -12.53 5.41 -6.27
CA GLN A 106 -12.34 5.07 -7.67
C GLN A 106 -11.06 4.24 -7.90
N ALA A 107 -9.95 4.55 -7.23
CA ALA A 107 -8.74 3.74 -7.29
C ALA A 107 -8.95 2.32 -6.76
N LYS A 108 -9.76 2.16 -5.70
CA LYS A 108 -10.16 0.83 -5.19
C LYS A 108 -11.05 0.08 -6.14
N GLU A 109 -12.04 0.75 -6.72
CA GLU A 109 -12.95 0.17 -7.72
C GLU A 109 -12.20 -0.27 -8.97
N ASN A 110 -11.27 0.57 -9.45
CA ASN A 110 -10.36 0.22 -10.54
C ASN A 110 -9.49 -0.99 -10.19
N SER A 111 -8.96 -1.05 -8.96
CA SER A 111 -8.18 -2.21 -8.50
C SER A 111 -9.04 -3.48 -8.40
N ALA A 112 -10.29 -3.37 -7.96
CA ALA A 112 -11.22 -4.50 -7.88
C ALA A 112 -11.59 -5.00 -9.28
N GLY A 113 -11.90 -4.09 -10.21
CA GLY A 113 -12.15 -4.41 -11.61
C GLY A 113 -10.95 -5.04 -12.30
N PHE A 114 -9.72 -4.58 -11.99
CA PHE A 114 -8.50 -5.21 -12.48
C PHE A 114 -8.31 -6.63 -11.94
N MET A 115 -8.55 -6.85 -10.64
CA MET A 115 -8.45 -8.20 -10.06
C MET A 115 -9.50 -9.15 -10.63
N GLN A 116 -10.72 -8.67 -10.89
CA GLN A 116 -11.76 -9.46 -11.54
C GLN A 116 -11.38 -9.80 -12.98
N ALA A 117 -10.96 -8.81 -13.77
CA ALA A 117 -10.49 -9.04 -15.14
C ALA A 117 -9.32 -10.04 -15.20
N TYR A 118 -8.40 -9.98 -14.23
CA TYR A 118 -7.32 -10.94 -14.12
C TYR A 118 -7.84 -12.36 -13.89
N ALA A 119 -8.75 -12.56 -12.94
CA ALA A 119 -9.34 -13.86 -12.64
C ALA A 119 -10.16 -14.43 -13.82
N ASP A 120 -10.87 -13.57 -14.56
CA ASP A 120 -11.62 -13.94 -15.75
C ASP A 120 -10.68 -14.39 -16.88
N CYS A 121 -9.61 -13.63 -17.14
CA CYS A 121 -8.59 -14.00 -18.12
C CYS A 121 -7.86 -15.29 -17.75
N GLU A 122 -7.55 -15.51 -16.47
CA GLU A 122 -6.93 -16.74 -15.98
C GLU A 122 -7.84 -17.95 -16.24
N SER A 123 -9.11 -17.84 -15.87
CA SER A 123 -10.12 -18.88 -16.09
C SER A 123 -10.28 -19.21 -17.58
N LEU A 124 -10.25 -18.19 -18.43
CA LEU A 124 -10.34 -18.35 -19.88
C LEU A 124 -9.14 -19.09 -20.46
N LEU A 125 -7.91 -18.71 -20.08
CA LEU A 125 -6.70 -19.41 -20.53
C LEU A 125 -6.72 -20.88 -20.11
N GLN A 126 -7.16 -21.18 -18.89
CA GLN A 126 -7.32 -22.56 -18.40
C GLN A 126 -8.37 -23.33 -19.21
N ARG A 127 -9.54 -22.73 -19.45
CA ARG A 127 -10.65 -23.35 -20.22
C ARG A 127 -10.24 -23.73 -21.64
N TYR A 128 -9.46 -22.88 -22.30
CA TYR A 128 -9.01 -23.11 -23.68
C TYR A 128 -7.64 -23.82 -23.78
N GLY A 129 -7.02 -24.21 -22.64
CA GLY A 129 -5.74 -24.91 -22.64
C GLY A 129 -4.56 -24.08 -23.16
N VAL A 130 -4.68 -22.74 -23.11
CA VAL A 130 -3.62 -21.82 -23.52
C VAL A 130 -2.59 -21.71 -22.41
N ALA A 131 -1.30 -21.70 -22.77
CA ALA A 131 -0.22 -21.52 -21.82
C ALA A 131 -0.37 -20.19 -21.08
N GLN A 132 -0.35 -20.23 -19.74
CA GLN A 132 -0.47 -19.07 -18.85
C GLN A 132 0.85 -18.29 -18.76
N THR A 133 1.33 -17.82 -19.91
CA THR A 133 2.51 -16.96 -19.99
C THR A 133 2.11 -15.51 -19.70
N THR A 134 3.06 -14.71 -19.21
CA THR A 134 2.87 -13.27 -18.98
C THR A 134 2.37 -12.56 -20.24
N ALA A 135 2.85 -12.97 -21.42
CA ALA A 135 2.45 -12.38 -22.70
C ALA A 135 0.98 -12.66 -23.04
N ASN A 136 0.53 -13.91 -22.91
CA ASN A 136 -0.86 -14.29 -23.20
C ASN A 136 -1.85 -13.63 -22.23
N MET A 137 -1.48 -13.61 -20.94
CA MET A 137 -2.26 -12.93 -19.90
C MET A 137 -2.37 -11.43 -20.20
N GLN A 138 -1.27 -10.78 -20.56
CA GLN A 138 -1.25 -9.34 -20.85
C GLN A 138 -2.14 -8.98 -22.05
N ILE A 139 -2.14 -9.80 -23.12
CA ILE A 139 -2.98 -9.59 -24.31
C ILE A 139 -4.47 -9.69 -23.94
N LEU A 140 -4.86 -10.71 -23.17
CA LEU A 140 -6.25 -10.88 -22.74
C LEU A 140 -6.71 -9.78 -21.79
N LEU A 141 -5.88 -9.39 -20.82
CA LEU A 141 -6.21 -8.28 -19.90
C LEU A 141 -6.37 -6.96 -20.63
N ASP A 142 -5.47 -6.64 -21.56
CA ASP A 142 -5.56 -5.40 -22.33
C ASP A 142 -6.87 -5.35 -23.13
N MET A 143 -7.26 -6.48 -23.74
CA MET A 143 -8.53 -6.55 -24.44
C MET A 143 -9.73 -6.50 -23.49
N HIS A 144 -9.68 -7.22 -22.37
CA HIS A 144 -10.76 -7.24 -21.38
C HIS A 144 -11.05 -5.82 -20.84
N LEU A 145 -10.01 -5.03 -20.61
CA LEU A 145 -10.13 -3.67 -20.09
C LEU A 145 -10.52 -2.64 -21.15
N ARG A 146 -10.26 -2.91 -22.43
CA ARG A 146 -10.54 -1.97 -23.54
C ARG A 146 -11.84 -2.22 -24.27
N VAL A 147 -12.34 -3.46 -24.29
CA VAL A 147 -13.59 -3.78 -24.99
C VAL A 147 -14.77 -3.12 -24.28
N ASN A 148 -15.36 -2.17 -24.98
CA ASN A 148 -16.59 -1.52 -24.60
C ASN A 148 -17.77 -2.41 -25.04
N GLU A 149 -18.55 -2.90 -24.07
CA GLU A 149 -19.69 -3.81 -24.30
C GLU A 149 -20.79 -3.20 -25.18
N GLY A 150 -20.79 -1.87 -25.40
CA GLY A 150 -21.77 -1.20 -26.25
C GLY A 150 -21.64 -1.46 -27.76
N VAL A 151 -20.53 -2.04 -28.22
CA VAL A 151 -20.28 -2.27 -29.66
C VAL A 151 -20.09 -3.76 -30.00
N VAL A 152 -19.44 -4.51 -29.11
CA VAL A 152 -19.20 -5.94 -29.27
C VAL A 152 -19.30 -6.60 -27.90
N ASN A 153 -19.84 -7.82 -27.84
CA ASN A 153 -19.84 -8.61 -26.62
C ASN A 153 -18.40 -8.96 -26.23
N ARG A 154 -17.99 -8.55 -25.03
CA ARG A 154 -16.63 -8.77 -24.50
C ARG A 154 -16.28 -10.25 -24.44
N GLU A 155 -17.24 -11.09 -24.06
CA GLU A 155 -17.01 -12.53 -23.90
C GLU A 155 -16.62 -13.16 -25.24
N ASP A 156 -17.37 -12.88 -26.30
CA ASP A 156 -17.12 -13.40 -27.66
C ASP A 156 -15.71 -13.00 -28.16
N VAL A 157 -15.29 -11.76 -27.91
CA VAL A 157 -13.97 -11.25 -28.30
C VAL A 157 -12.85 -11.98 -27.56
N LEU A 158 -13.01 -12.16 -26.25
CA LEU A 158 -12.03 -12.83 -25.42
C LEU A 158 -11.93 -14.31 -25.77
N GLU A 159 -13.05 -15.00 -25.97
CA GLU A 159 -13.08 -16.39 -26.41
C GLU A 159 -12.36 -16.57 -27.77
N HIS A 160 -12.62 -15.68 -28.72
CA HIS A 160 -11.94 -15.71 -30.03
C HIS A 160 -10.43 -15.47 -29.91
N LEU A 161 -10.01 -14.55 -29.04
CA LEU A 161 -8.60 -14.33 -28.75
C LEU A 161 -7.94 -15.55 -28.09
N ALA A 162 -8.60 -16.18 -27.12
CA ALA A 162 -8.08 -17.40 -26.48
C ALA A 162 -7.88 -18.52 -27.51
N GLN A 163 -8.84 -18.72 -28.42
CA GLN A 163 -8.71 -19.67 -29.53
C GLN A 163 -7.55 -19.31 -30.47
N THR A 164 -7.37 -18.03 -30.77
CA THR A 164 -6.27 -17.56 -31.63
C THR A 164 -4.91 -17.82 -30.97
N LEU A 165 -4.79 -17.56 -29.67
CA LEU A 165 -3.58 -17.84 -28.89
C LEU A 165 -3.27 -19.35 -28.84
N LEU A 166 -4.30 -20.18 -28.67
CA LEU A 166 -4.16 -21.65 -28.74
C LEU A 166 -3.61 -22.09 -30.10
N ASN A 167 -4.15 -21.55 -31.20
CA ASN A 167 -3.70 -21.88 -32.55
C ASN A 167 -2.24 -21.49 -32.79
N ILE A 168 -1.83 -20.30 -32.30
CA ILE A 168 -0.42 -19.85 -32.38
C ILE A 168 0.48 -20.79 -31.59
N GLN A 169 0.09 -21.16 -30.36
CA GLN A 169 0.84 -22.08 -29.52
C GLN A 169 1.02 -23.45 -30.19
N ASN A 170 -0.03 -24.00 -30.78
CA ASN A 170 0.01 -25.29 -31.47
C ASN A 170 0.84 -25.23 -32.76
N GLY A 171 0.78 -24.13 -33.51
CA GLY A 171 1.60 -23.92 -34.71
C GLY A 171 3.11 -23.80 -34.41
N GLN A 172 3.47 -23.21 -33.27
CA GLN A 172 4.87 -23.15 -32.83
C GLN A 172 5.42 -24.50 -32.35
N ALA A 173 4.56 -25.40 -31.85
CA ALA A 173 4.96 -26.75 -31.43
C ALA A 173 5.23 -27.70 -32.60
N GLN A 174 4.65 -27.46 -33.77
CA GLN A 174 4.82 -28.28 -34.98
C GLN A 174 6.03 -27.87 -35.84
N SER A 175 6.66 -26.72 -35.54
CA SER A 175 7.79 -26.17 -36.29
C SER A 175 9.15 -26.41 -35.60
N ARG A 176 9.20 -27.29 -34.61
CA ARG A 176 10.39 -27.73 -33.87
C ARG A 176 10.53 -29.24 -33.98
#